data_AF-A0A4Q4KWM9-F1
#
_entry.id   AF-A0A4Q4KWM9-F1
#
_cell.length_a   1.000
_cell.length_b   1.000
_cell.length_c   1.000
_cell.angle_alpha   90.00
_cell.angle_beta   90.00
_cell.angle_gamma   90.00
#
_symmetry.space_group_name_H-M   'P 1'
#
loop_
_entity.id
_entity.type
_entity.pdbx_description
1 polymer ?
#
loop_
_entity_poly.entity_id
_entity_poly.type
_entity_poly.pdbx_seq_one_letter_code
_entity_poly.pdbx_strand_id
1 'polypeptide(L)'
;MSLAKINNKAFTANLYLDGRPVVLNQQRLQQVLRDKRITLGEKLEAEAGLASLRTSSFITLADHEDDDPLVLKFVPQGDCYAVHLVHPSAFDGARMFIEDKTHNLLASTSATAQYFSISTYGAPKASLNDIASGPAHIELNSEPKDKPLYRQVSSGMSSFLDTDPNVTGHNAFNNKPARFVIKVLE
;
A
#
# COMPACT_ATOMS: atom_id res chain seq x y z
N MET A 1 12.24 -21.97 26.84
CA MET A 1 11.71 -20.93 25.93
C MET A 1 10.67 -21.56 25.04
N SER A 2 9.40 -21.17 25.18
CA SER A 2 8.30 -21.67 24.35
C SER A 2 8.37 -20.98 23.00
N LEU A 3 8.60 -21.74 21.92
CA LEU A 3 8.31 -21.30 20.55
C LEU A 3 6.80 -21.11 20.46
N ALA A 4 6.33 -19.89 20.73
CA ALA A 4 4.97 -19.52 20.35
C ALA A 4 4.88 -19.78 18.83
N LYS A 5 4.09 -20.79 18.44
CA LYS A 5 3.73 -21.00 17.03
C LYS A 5 3.05 -19.70 16.60
N ILE A 6 3.77 -18.89 15.82
CA ILE A 6 3.18 -17.74 15.12
C ILE A 6 2.20 -18.36 14.13
N ASN A 7 0.94 -18.49 14.55
CA ASN A 7 -0.11 -19.09 13.77
C ASN A 7 -0.74 -17.99 12.93
N ASN A 8 0.06 -17.40 12.04
CA ASN A 8 -0.41 -16.36 11.13
C ASN A 8 -1.45 -17.00 10.20
N LYS A 9 -2.66 -16.44 10.21
CA LYS A 9 -3.74 -16.83 9.31
C LYS A 9 -3.82 -15.82 8.17
N ALA A 10 -4.33 -16.26 7.03
CA ALA A 10 -4.67 -15.32 5.96
C ALA A 10 -5.86 -14.48 6.39
N PHE A 11 -5.85 -13.19 6.03
CA PHE A 11 -6.94 -12.26 6.30
C PHE A 11 -7.03 -11.21 5.20
N THR A 12 -8.18 -10.54 5.12
CA THR A 12 -8.39 -9.39 4.25
C THR A 12 -8.49 -8.13 5.08
N ALA A 13 -7.95 -7.03 4.57
CA ALA A 13 -8.01 -5.74 5.24
C ALA A 13 -7.99 -4.58 4.23
N ASN A 14 -8.43 -3.42 4.69
CA ASN A 14 -8.16 -2.15 4.05
C ASN A 14 -7.06 -1.40 4.81
N LEU A 15 -6.34 -0.55 4.09
CA LEU A 15 -5.37 0.38 4.66
C LEU A 15 -5.83 1.82 4.43
N TYR A 16 -5.57 2.68 5.40
CA TYR A 16 -5.86 4.10 5.34
C TYR A 16 -4.65 4.89 5.82
N LEU A 17 -4.46 6.10 5.30
CA LEU A 17 -3.45 7.04 5.79
C LEU A 17 -4.03 8.45 5.77
N ASP A 18 -3.88 9.18 6.87
CA ASP A 18 -4.41 10.54 7.03
C ASP A 18 -5.91 10.63 6.67
N GLY A 19 -6.71 9.66 7.13
CA GLY A 19 -8.15 9.59 6.88
C GLY A 19 -8.54 9.06 5.49
N ARG A 20 -7.61 8.97 4.54
CA ARG A 20 -7.89 8.56 3.16
C ARG A 20 -7.56 7.09 2.90
N PRO A 21 -8.38 6.39 2.11
CA PRO A 21 -8.13 5.00 1.78
C PRO A 21 -6.93 4.84 0.86
N VAL A 22 -6.19 3.74 1.06
CA VAL A 22 -5.21 3.25 0.10
C VAL A 22 -5.96 2.60 -1.07
N VAL A 23 -5.61 3.00 -2.28
CA VAL A 23 -6.25 2.54 -3.53
C VAL A 23 -5.20 2.14 -4.56
N LEU A 24 -5.62 1.39 -5.57
CA LEU A 24 -4.85 1.20 -6.79
C LEU A 24 -4.99 2.46 -7.66
N ASN A 25 -3.91 2.93 -8.27
CA ASN A 25 -3.94 4.16 -9.06
C ASN A 25 -4.92 4.06 -10.25
N GLN A 26 -5.10 2.86 -10.82
CA GLN A 26 -6.17 2.62 -11.79
C GLN A 26 -7.55 3.04 -11.26
N GLN A 27 -7.89 2.71 -10.00
CA GLN A 27 -9.17 3.08 -9.39
C GLN A 27 -9.26 4.60 -9.26
N ARG A 28 -8.21 5.26 -8.77
CA ARG A 28 -8.16 6.72 -8.62
C ARG A 28 -8.40 7.43 -9.95
N LEU A 29 -7.68 7.04 -11.00
CA LEU A 29 -7.82 7.64 -12.33
C LEU A 29 -9.20 7.39 -12.94
N GLN A 30 -9.80 6.22 -12.71
CA GLN A 30 -11.18 5.93 -13.11
C GLN A 30 -12.20 6.83 -12.39
N GLN A 31 -11.97 7.16 -11.11
CA GLN A 31 -12.83 8.09 -10.38
C GLN A 31 -12.70 9.51 -10.91
N VAL A 32 -11.48 9.99 -11.20
CA VAL A 32 -11.27 11.30 -11.84
C VAL A 32 -12.11 11.42 -13.12
N LEU A 33 -12.11 10.41 -13.98
CA LEU A 33 -12.90 10.41 -15.22
C LEU A 33 -14.43 10.38 -15.02
N ARG A 34 -14.91 10.05 -13.84
CA ARG A 34 -16.35 10.08 -13.49
C ARG A 34 -16.77 11.46 -12.98
N ASP A 35 -15.85 12.28 -12.52
CA ASP A 35 -16.17 13.63 -12.07
C ASP A 35 -16.53 14.53 -13.27
N LYS A 36 -17.71 15.14 -13.20
CA LYS A 36 -18.25 16.02 -14.24
C LYS A 36 -17.61 17.40 -14.26
N ARG A 37 -16.81 17.74 -13.24
CA ARG A 37 -16.21 19.07 -13.03
C ARG A 37 -14.72 19.14 -13.40
N ILE A 38 -14.15 18.06 -13.92
CA ILE A 38 -12.74 18.05 -14.36
C ILE A 38 -12.53 18.91 -15.61
N THR A 39 -11.33 19.47 -15.72
CA THR A 39 -10.85 20.14 -16.92
C THR A 39 -10.49 19.12 -18.01
N LEU A 40 -10.40 19.59 -19.26
CA LEU A 40 -9.92 18.74 -20.36
C LEU A 40 -8.49 18.24 -20.13
N GLY A 41 -7.62 19.05 -19.52
CA GLY A 41 -6.25 18.64 -19.19
C GLY A 41 -6.22 17.48 -18.21
N GLU A 42 -6.96 17.58 -17.10
CA GLU A 42 -7.08 16.49 -16.11
C GLU A 42 -7.65 15.21 -16.71
N LYS A 43 -8.64 15.35 -17.60
CA LYS A 43 -9.19 14.22 -18.34
C LYS A 43 -8.14 13.51 -19.19
N LEU A 44 -7.37 14.25 -19.98
CA LEU A 44 -6.33 13.69 -20.85
C LEU A 44 -5.20 13.04 -20.04
N GLU A 45 -4.78 13.65 -18.92
CA GLU A 45 -3.80 13.05 -18.01
C GLU A 45 -4.31 11.75 -17.40
N ALA A 46 -5.59 11.70 -16.99
CA ALA A 46 -6.19 10.49 -16.47
C ALA A 46 -6.29 9.37 -17.52
N GLU A 47 -6.68 9.69 -18.75
CA GLU A 47 -6.70 8.75 -19.88
C GLU A 47 -5.30 8.23 -20.22
N ALA A 48 -4.29 9.11 -20.27
CA ALA A 48 -2.90 8.72 -20.50
C ALA A 48 -2.35 7.83 -19.37
N GLY A 49 -2.70 8.14 -18.12
CA GLY A 49 -2.34 7.33 -16.95
C GLY A 49 -2.95 5.93 -17.00
N LEU A 50 -4.22 5.81 -17.41
CA LEU A 50 -4.90 4.52 -17.58
C LEU A 50 -4.35 3.69 -18.74
N ALA A 51 -3.87 4.34 -19.81
CA ALA A 51 -3.20 3.67 -20.92
C ALA A 51 -1.81 3.10 -20.53
N SER A 52 -1.19 3.63 -19.47
CA SER A 52 0.09 3.16 -18.94
C SER A 52 -0.11 2.12 -17.83
N LEU A 53 0.25 0.86 -18.11
CA LEU A 53 0.17 -0.21 -17.12
C LEU A 53 0.99 0.12 -15.86
N ARG A 54 2.19 0.69 -16.04
CA ARG A 54 3.04 1.08 -14.92
C ARG A 54 2.39 2.19 -14.11
N THR A 55 1.86 3.24 -14.73
CA THR A 55 1.18 4.33 -14.02
C THR A 55 -0.04 3.80 -13.27
N SER A 56 -0.84 2.94 -13.91
CA SER A 56 -2.02 2.30 -13.30
C SER A 56 -1.70 1.38 -12.12
N SER A 57 -0.49 0.81 -12.09
CA SER A 57 -0.06 -0.18 -11.08
C SER A 57 0.31 0.39 -9.72
N PHE A 58 0.44 1.71 -9.56
CA PHE A 58 0.86 2.30 -8.29
C PHE A 58 -0.15 2.01 -7.18
N ILE A 59 0.36 1.65 -6.00
CA ILE A 59 -0.42 1.74 -4.76
C ILE A 59 -0.32 3.18 -4.25
N THR A 60 -1.48 3.81 -4.02
CA THR A 60 -1.58 5.26 -3.77
C THR A 60 -2.65 5.56 -2.72
N LEU A 61 -2.86 6.84 -2.41
CA LEU A 61 -4.02 7.29 -1.66
C LEU A 61 -5.11 7.78 -2.61
N ALA A 62 -6.34 7.59 -2.19
CA ALA A 62 -7.49 8.14 -2.87
C ALA A 62 -7.51 9.67 -2.76
N ASP A 63 -8.27 10.31 -3.66
CA ASP A 63 -8.40 11.76 -3.67
C ASP A 63 -9.38 12.22 -2.58
N HIS A 64 -10.37 11.39 -2.25
CA HIS A 64 -11.37 11.66 -1.22
C HIS A 64 -11.44 10.59 -0.12
N GLU A 65 -11.99 10.94 1.04
CA GLU A 65 -12.10 10.04 2.21
C GLU A 65 -13.18 8.96 2.02
N ASP A 66 -14.17 9.23 1.17
CA ASP A 66 -15.31 8.36 0.86
C ASP A 66 -15.10 7.46 -0.36
N ASP A 67 -13.91 7.51 -0.99
CA ASP A 67 -13.54 6.60 -2.06
C ASP A 67 -13.46 5.14 -1.57
N ASP A 68 -13.82 4.20 -2.45
CA ASP A 68 -13.79 2.77 -2.10
C ASP A 68 -12.35 2.29 -1.85
N PRO A 69 -12.04 1.71 -0.67
CA PRO A 69 -10.69 1.27 -0.35
C PRO A 69 -10.30 0.02 -1.14
N LEU A 70 -9.01 -0.09 -1.45
CA LEU A 70 -8.45 -1.32 -2.00
C LEU A 70 -8.52 -2.43 -0.95
N VAL A 71 -9.07 -3.59 -1.35
CA VAL A 71 -9.10 -4.79 -0.52
C VAL A 71 -7.79 -5.55 -0.72
N LEU A 72 -7.07 -5.76 0.38
CA LEU A 72 -5.78 -6.44 0.40
C LEU A 72 -5.91 -7.75 1.16
N LYS A 73 -5.48 -8.85 0.55
CA LYS A 73 -5.40 -10.17 1.18
C LYS A 73 -3.96 -10.43 1.61
N PHE A 74 -3.77 -10.53 2.92
CA PHE A 74 -2.49 -10.86 3.54
C PHE A 74 -2.40 -12.39 3.65
N VAL A 75 -1.50 -13.00 2.88
CA VAL A 75 -1.24 -14.44 2.88
C VAL A 75 0.05 -14.71 3.65
N PRO A 76 0.00 -15.46 4.75
CA PRO A 76 1.15 -15.61 5.64
C PRO A 76 2.26 -16.47 5.01
N GLN A 77 3.49 -16.03 5.18
CA GLN A 77 4.73 -16.74 4.86
C GLN A 77 5.68 -16.58 6.06
N GLY A 78 5.58 -17.49 7.03
CA GLY A 78 6.28 -17.34 8.31
C GLY A 78 5.73 -16.17 9.12
N ASP A 79 6.62 -15.23 9.48
CA ASP A 79 6.31 -14.00 10.21
C ASP A 79 6.00 -12.81 9.29
N CYS A 80 5.96 -13.04 7.97
CA CYS A 80 5.68 -12.05 6.93
C CYS A 80 4.42 -12.42 6.14
N TYR A 81 4.03 -11.55 5.21
CA TYR A 81 2.87 -11.72 4.35
C TYR A 81 3.21 -11.43 2.89
N ALA A 82 2.74 -12.28 1.98
CA ALA A 82 2.50 -11.87 0.61
C ALA A 82 1.17 -11.09 0.57
N VAL A 83 1.19 -9.85 0.08
CA VAL A 83 -0.01 -8.99 0.05
C VAL A 83 -0.59 -8.98 -1.35
N HIS A 84 -1.74 -9.62 -1.51
CA HIS A 84 -2.47 -9.73 -2.77
C HIS A 84 -3.56 -8.68 -2.87
N LEU A 85 -3.81 -8.18 -4.08
CA LEU A 85 -4.94 -7.33 -4.37
C LEU A 85 -6.17 -8.19 -4.65
N VAL A 86 -7.31 -7.82 -4.08
CA VAL A 86 -8.62 -8.35 -4.47
C VAL A 86 -9.29 -7.28 -5.32
N HIS A 87 -9.01 -7.31 -6.63
CA HIS A 87 -9.43 -6.25 -7.56
C HIS A 87 -9.89 -6.82 -8.91
N PRO A 88 -11.09 -6.47 -9.40
CA PRO A 88 -11.58 -6.93 -10.71
C PRO A 88 -11.00 -6.05 -11.82
N SER A 89 -9.81 -6.37 -12.34
CA SER A 89 -9.26 -5.71 -13.54
C SER A 89 -8.04 -6.46 -14.12
N ALA A 90 -7.24 -5.78 -14.94
CA ALA A 90 -5.90 -6.24 -15.37
C ALA A 90 -4.95 -6.55 -14.20
N PHE A 91 -5.29 -6.14 -12.98
CA PHE A 91 -4.56 -6.44 -11.74
C PHE A 91 -5.22 -7.55 -10.91
N ASP A 92 -6.14 -8.32 -11.47
CA ASP A 92 -6.66 -9.51 -10.80
C ASP A 92 -5.52 -10.51 -10.50
N GLY A 93 -5.50 -11.01 -9.28
CA GLY A 93 -4.40 -11.83 -8.76
C GLY A 93 -3.06 -11.11 -8.57
N ALA A 94 -2.99 -9.79 -8.77
CA ALA A 94 -1.76 -9.03 -8.56
C ALA A 94 -1.32 -9.05 -7.09
N ARG A 95 -0.01 -8.93 -6.88
CA ARG A 95 0.60 -8.74 -5.57
C ARG A 95 1.30 -7.40 -5.48
N MET A 96 1.38 -6.88 -4.26
CA MET A 96 2.24 -5.75 -3.95
C MET A 96 3.71 -6.15 -4.08
N PHE A 97 4.52 -5.27 -4.64
CA PHE A 97 5.97 -5.40 -4.70
C PHE A 97 6.64 -4.01 -4.76
N ILE A 98 7.89 -3.94 -4.33
CA ILE A 98 8.75 -2.78 -4.49
C ILE A 98 9.55 -2.93 -5.78
N GLU A 99 9.45 -1.93 -6.67
CA GLU A 99 10.24 -1.87 -7.90
C GLU A 99 11.70 -1.50 -7.59
N ASP A 100 12.65 -2.38 -7.93
CA ASP A 100 14.07 -2.24 -7.58
C ASP A 100 14.70 -0.89 -7.97
N LYS A 101 14.32 -0.35 -9.15
CA LYS A 101 14.95 0.87 -9.69
C LYS A 101 14.45 2.14 -9.02
N THR A 102 13.18 2.18 -8.68
CA THR A 102 12.52 3.43 -8.24
C THR A 102 12.04 3.37 -6.81
N HIS A 103 12.16 2.21 -6.16
CA HIS A 103 11.68 1.93 -4.81
C HIS A 103 10.17 2.07 -4.63
N ASN A 104 9.40 2.28 -5.70
CA ASN A 104 7.95 2.46 -5.61
C ASN A 104 7.22 1.15 -5.33
N LEU A 105 6.20 1.25 -4.49
CA LEU A 105 5.23 0.19 -4.23
C LEU A 105 4.19 0.13 -5.34
N LEU A 106 4.18 -0.99 -6.06
CA LEU A 106 3.35 -1.24 -7.22
C LEU A 106 2.59 -2.57 -7.06
N ALA A 107 1.57 -2.76 -7.89
CA ALA A 107 0.87 -4.02 -8.09
C ALA A 107 1.40 -4.73 -9.34
N SER A 108 1.66 -6.03 -9.27
CA SER A 108 2.03 -6.82 -10.45
C SER A 108 1.55 -8.26 -10.36
N THR A 109 1.17 -8.82 -11.50
CA THR A 109 0.83 -10.23 -11.68
C THR A 109 2.05 -11.08 -12.05
N SER A 110 3.19 -10.46 -12.39
CA SER A 110 4.39 -11.14 -12.90
C SER A 110 5.68 -10.84 -12.13
N ALA A 111 5.73 -9.78 -11.32
CA ALA A 111 6.90 -9.45 -10.50
C ALA A 111 7.20 -10.57 -9.52
N THR A 112 8.48 -10.80 -9.19
CA THR A 112 8.92 -11.80 -8.20
C THR A 112 8.21 -11.64 -6.85
N ALA A 113 8.03 -12.75 -6.12
CA ALA A 113 7.42 -12.73 -4.80
C ALA A 113 8.25 -11.87 -3.85
N GLN A 114 7.59 -10.89 -3.24
CA GLN A 114 8.13 -10.11 -2.13
C GLN A 114 7.17 -10.25 -0.95
N TYR A 115 7.72 -10.07 0.24
CA TYR A 115 6.99 -10.24 1.48
C TYR A 115 7.07 -8.95 2.29
N PHE A 116 6.05 -8.75 3.10
CA PHE A 116 5.92 -7.59 3.96
C PHE A 116 5.67 -8.04 5.39
N SER A 117 6.34 -7.41 6.35
CA SER A 117 6.00 -7.55 7.77
C SER A 117 5.15 -6.36 8.21
N ILE A 118 4.35 -6.57 9.26
CA ILE A 118 3.50 -5.54 9.86
C ILE A 118 4.09 -5.24 11.23
N SER A 119 4.38 -3.98 11.54
CA SER A 119 4.76 -3.56 12.89
C SER A 119 3.65 -2.74 13.54
N THR A 120 3.49 -2.89 14.86
CA THR A 120 2.59 -2.11 15.72
C THR A 120 3.38 -1.55 16.90
N TYR A 121 2.76 -0.71 17.74
CA TYR A 121 3.40 -0.16 18.95
C TYR A 121 3.89 -1.24 19.95
N GLY A 122 3.32 -2.44 19.92
CA GLY A 122 3.67 -3.54 20.84
C GLY A 122 4.32 -4.76 20.19
N ALA A 123 4.35 -4.85 18.86
CA ALA A 123 4.85 -6.02 18.14
C ALA A 123 5.59 -5.60 16.86
N PRO A 124 6.91 -5.87 16.73
CA PRO A 124 7.67 -5.54 15.51
C PRO A 124 7.26 -6.40 14.30
N LYS A 125 6.75 -7.61 14.54
CA LYS A 125 6.13 -8.48 13.53
C LYS A 125 4.77 -8.97 14.03
N ALA A 126 3.76 -8.14 13.81
CA ALA A 126 2.39 -8.34 14.21
C ALA A 126 1.70 -9.44 13.37
N SER A 127 0.93 -10.25 14.06
CA SER A 127 0.01 -11.24 13.53
C SER A 127 -1.41 -10.68 13.39
N LEU A 128 -2.31 -11.45 12.77
CA LEU A 128 -3.74 -11.13 12.77
C LEU A 128 -4.29 -10.90 14.19
N ASN A 129 -3.84 -11.67 15.18
CA ASN A 129 -4.35 -11.55 16.55
C ASN A 129 -4.03 -10.18 17.19
N ASP A 130 -2.98 -9.51 16.73
CA ASP A 130 -2.58 -8.20 17.22
C ASP A 130 -3.44 -7.06 16.64
N ILE A 131 -4.18 -7.33 15.56
CA ILE A 131 -4.96 -6.34 14.81
C ILE A 131 -6.44 -6.71 14.61
N ALA A 132 -6.88 -7.88 15.06
CA ALA A 132 -8.24 -8.38 14.83
C ALA A 132 -9.32 -7.64 15.64
N SER A 133 -8.97 -6.95 16.73
CA SER A 133 -9.93 -6.31 17.64
C SER A 133 -10.54 -5.00 17.10
N GLY A 134 -10.10 -4.52 15.94
CA GLY A 134 -10.61 -3.29 15.32
C GLY A 134 -9.52 -2.52 14.56
N PRO A 135 -9.80 -1.28 14.12
CA PRO A 135 -8.80 -0.45 13.45
C PRO A 135 -7.54 -0.27 14.30
N ALA A 136 -6.37 -0.52 13.70
CA ALA A 136 -5.09 -0.45 14.40
C ALA A 136 -4.06 0.36 13.59
N HIS A 137 -3.18 1.08 14.28
CA HIS A 137 -2.06 1.73 13.62
C HIS A 137 -0.94 0.73 13.35
N ILE A 138 -0.49 0.67 12.10
CA ILE A 138 0.61 -0.19 11.66
C ILE A 138 1.64 0.57 10.82
N GLU A 139 2.84 0.02 10.74
CA GLU A 139 3.74 0.28 9.61
C GLU A 139 3.85 -1.01 8.80
N LEU A 140 3.94 -0.86 7.48
CA LEU A 140 4.20 -1.97 6.57
C LEU A 140 5.67 -1.91 6.18
N ASN A 141 6.40 -3.01 6.35
CA ASN A 141 7.84 -3.07 6.11
C ASN A 141 8.13 -4.02 4.96
N SER A 142 8.98 -3.60 4.03
CA SER A 142 9.47 -4.40 2.91
C SER A 142 10.60 -5.32 3.35
N GLU A 143 10.42 -6.63 3.14
CA GLU A 143 11.39 -7.67 3.46
C GLU A 143 12.14 -8.09 2.18
N PRO A 144 13.46 -8.39 2.24
CA PRO A 144 14.24 -8.70 3.44
C PRO A 144 15.02 -7.52 4.03
N LYS A 145 14.85 -6.30 3.52
CA LYS A 145 15.66 -5.15 3.95
C LYS A 145 15.17 -4.51 5.25
N ASP A 146 14.07 -5.01 5.82
CA ASP A 146 13.37 -4.48 7.00
C ASP A 146 13.16 -2.96 6.92
N LYS A 147 12.72 -2.50 5.74
CA LYS A 147 12.53 -1.07 5.49
C LYS A 147 11.06 -0.70 5.56
N PRO A 148 10.66 0.27 6.40
CA PRO A 148 9.30 0.74 6.40
C PRO A 148 8.97 1.43 5.08
N LEU A 149 7.67 1.49 4.77
CA LEU A 149 7.20 2.33 3.68
C LEU A 149 7.19 3.80 4.10
N TYR A 150 7.62 4.67 3.18
CA TYR A 150 7.55 6.12 3.28
C TYR A 150 6.57 6.66 2.27
N ARG A 151 5.84 7.71 2.63
CA ARG A 151 4.99 8.45 1.70
C ARG A 151 5.81 9.51 0.97
N GLN A 152 5.69 9.53 -0.35
CA GLN A 152 6.12 10.65 -1.19
C GLN A 152 4.89 11.28 -1.83
N VAL A 153 4.90 12.60 -2.00
CA VAL A 153 3.87 13.31 -2.77
C VAL A 153 4.54 13.98 -3.96
N SER A 154 4.07 13.67 -5.17
CA SER A 154 4.57 14.24 -6.41
C SER A 154 3.40 14.53 -7.34
N SER A 155 3.33 15.75 -7.88
CA SER A 155 2.26 16.18 -8.79
C SER A 155 0.84 15.87 -8.28
N GLY A 156 0.59 16.08 -6.98
CA GLY A 156 -0.69 15.80 -6.32
C GLY A 156 -0.95 14.33 -5.97
N MET A 157 -0.20 13.38 -6.53
CA MET A 157 -0.31 11.96 -6.24
C MET A 157 0.56 11.55 -5.06
N SER A 158 0.01 10.72 -4.15
CA SER A 158 0.82 10.03 -3.15
C SER A 158 1.39 8.73 -3.70
N SER A 159 2.66 8.44 -3.48
CA SER A 159 3.28 7.13 -3.71
C SER A 159 3.92 6.63 -2.43
N PHE A 160 4.15 5.32 -2.36
CA PHE A 160 4.82 4.67 -1.24
C PHE A 160 6.14 4.06 -1.69
N LEU A 161 7.19 4.20 -0.88
CA LEU A 161 8.53 3.72 -1.21
C LEU A 161 9.18 3.01 -0.02
N ASP A 162 10.05 2.03 -0.27
CA ASP A 162 10.87 1.41 0.79
C ASP A 162 12.15 2.21 1.11
N THR A 163 12.23 3.46 0.68
CA THR A 163 13.35 4.36 0.98
C THR A 163 12.81 5.73 1.36
N ASP A 164 13.49 6.39 2.31
CA ASP A 164 13.16 7.77 2.65
C ASP A 164 13.35 8.64 1.39
N PRO A 165 12.31 9.34 0.89
CA PRO A 165 12.44 10.17 -0.29
C PRO A 165 13.23 11.47 -0.01
N ASN A 166 13.49 11.79 1.27
CA ASN A 166 14.21 12.98 1.72
C ASN A 166 15.47 12.61 2.53
N VAL A 167 16.33 11.72 2.01
CA VAL A 167 17.66 11.49 2.59
C VAL A 167 18.52 12.74 2.41
N THR A 168 18.32 13.71 3.29
CA THR A 168 19.32 14.73 3.56
C THR A 168 20.24 14.15 4.63
N GLY A 169 21.54 14.46 4.63
CA GLY A 169 22.45 14.04 5.70
C GLY A 169 22.10 14.58 7.10
N HIS A 170 20.90 15.14 7.27
CA HIS A 170 20.39 15.80 8.46
C HIS A 170 19.07 15.14 8.90
N ASN A 171 19.14 14.38 10.00
CA ASN A 171 17.99 13.64 10.55
C ASN A 171 16.74 14.48 10.84
N ALA A 172 16.86 15.81 10.93
CA ALA A 172 15.73 16.71 11.15
C ALA A 172 14.75 16.80 9.96
N PHE A 173 15.16 16.39 8.75
CA PHE A 173 14.33 16.45 7.53
C PHE A 173 13.97 15.08 6.97
N ASN A 174 14.40 14.00 7.62
CA ASN A 174 14.03 12.64 7.25
C ASN A 174 12.51 12.48 7.40
N ASN A 175 11.88 11.83 6.43
CA ASN A 175 10.46 11.52 6.58
C ASN A 175 10.25 10.45 7.65
N LYS A 176 9.10 10.53 8.30
CA LYS A 176 8.64 9.44 9.16
C LYS A 176 8.09 8.31 8.28
N PRO A 177 8.25 7.05 8.69
CA PRO A 177 7.48 5.94 8.15
C PRO A 177 5.98 6.28 8.01
N ALA A 178 5.36 5.77 6.96
CA ALA A 178 3.93 5.85 6.75
C ALA A 178 3.22 4.99 7.80
N ARG A 179 2.50 5.65 8.70
CA ARG A 179 1.74 5.00 9.78
C ARG A 179 0.30 4.79 9.36
N PHE A 180 0.04 3.67 8.70
CA PHE A 180 -1.29 3.30 8.22
C PHE A 180 -2.24 2.98 9.38
N VAL A 181 -3.54 3.12 9.13
CA VAL A 181 -4.59 2.46 9.89
C VAL A 181 -5.03 1.23 9.10
N ILE A 182 -4.89 0.04 9.67
CA ILE A 182 -5.41 -1.19 9.11
C ILE A 182 -6.79 -1.48 9.68
N LYS A 183 -7.73 -1.87 8.82
CA LYS A 183 -9.06 -2.35 9.21
C LYS A 183 -9.27 -3.75 8.62
N VAL A 184 -9.28 -4.77 9.46
CA VAL A 184 -9.57 -6.15 9.06
C VAL A 184 -11.04 -6.27 8.64
N LEU A 185 -11.27 -7.00 7.55
CA LEU A 185 -12.60 -7.31 7.02
C LEU A 185 -13.06 -8.68 7.52
N GLU A 186 -14.32 -8.77 7.96
CA GLU A 186 -14.98 -10.00 8.42
C GLU A 186 -15.24 -11.00 7.27
#